data_AF-A0A966YDL3-F1
#
_entry.id   AF-A0A966YDL3-F1
#
_cell.length_a   1.000
_cell.length_b   1.000
_cell.length_c   1.000
_cell.angle_alpha   90.00
_cell.angle_beta   90.00
_cell.angle_gamma   90.00
#
_symmetry.space_group_name_H-M   'P 1'
#
loop_
_entity.id
_entity.type
_entity.pdbx_description
1 polymer ?
#
loop_
_entity_poly.entity_id
_entity_poly.type
_entity_poly.pdbx_seq_one_letter_code
_entity_poly.pdbx_strand_id
1 'polypeptide(L)'
;MKLSPLNQRRWKNFRANGRAFWSFIIFGVLFAISLCAEFIANDKPILVKYRGEYFTPIFNFYPETRFGGDFKTEAVYRDPEVQCLIKSGGVIDCFDIPYDIMDEISAGSYSGADFEEGWLMWPLIPYSYNTPVDRPGAAPLPPNSQNLLGTDDTKRDVLARVIYGFRLSILFTIL
;
A
#
# COMPACT_ATOMS: atom_id res chain seq x y z
N MET A 1 -36.22 -3.13 12.41
CA MET A 1 -36.33 -2.36 13.67
C MET A 1 -37.11 -1.08 13.40
N LYS A 2 -38.26 -0.84 14.07
CA LYS A 2 -39.08 0.35 13.83
C LYS A 2 -38.57 1.49 14.72
N LEU A 3 -38.10 2.60 14.14
CA LEU A 3 -37.59 3.75 14.90
C LEU A 3 -38.69 4.36 15.77
N SER A 4 -38.35 4.85 16.96
CA SER A 4 -39.28 5.60 17.80
C SER A 4 -39.75 6.89 17.10
N PRO A 5 -40.94 7.42 17.39
CA PRO A 5 -41.43 8.65 16.77
C PRO A 5 -40.48 9.85 16.91
N LEU A 6 -39.78 9.93 18.05
CA LEU A 6 -38.76 10.96 18.29
C LEU A 6 -37.55 10.79 17.35
N ASN A 7 -37.04 9.57 17.19
CA ASN A 7 -35.92 9.28 16.30
C ASN A 7 -36.29 9.47 14.83
N GLN A 8 -37.53 9.15 14.44
CA GLN A 8 -38.03 9.45 13.10
C GLN A 8 -38.03 10.96 12.81
N ARG A 9 -38.47 11.78 13.77
CA ARG A 9 -38.47 13.24 13.62
C ARG A 9 -37.05 13.81 13.56
N ARG A 10 -36.14 13.34 14.43
CA ARG A 10 -34.72 13.72 14.39
C ARG A 10 -34.08 13.38 13.04
N TRP A 11 -34.37 12.20 12.52
CA TRP A 11 -33.86 11.76 11.23
C TRP A 11 -34.41 12.56 10.05
N LYS A 12 -35.71 12.89 10.06
CA LYS A 12 -36.31 13.78 9.06
C LYS A 12 -35.66 15.17 9.09
N ASN A 13 -35.46 15.74 10.29
CA ASN A 13 -34.80 17.03 10.45
C ASN A 13 -33.35 17.01 9.98
N PHE A 14 -32.62 15.92 10.26
CA PHE A 14 -31.24 15.73 9.79
C PHE A 14 -31.15 15.67 8.26
N ARG A 15 -31.99 14.85 7.61
CA ARG A 15 -32.04 14.75 6.14
C ARG A 15 -32.49 16.05 5.47
N ALA A 16 -33.33 16.86 6.13
CA ALA A 16 -33.73 18.16 5.61
C ALA A 16 -32.56 19.16 5.59
N ASN A 17 -31.54 18.98 6.43
CA ASN A 17 -30.32 19.76 6.37
C ASN A 17 -29.34 19.13 5.36
N GLY A 18 -29.42 19.58 4.11
CA GLY A 18 -28.62 19.02 3.01
C GLY A 18 -27.10 19.02 3.29
N ARG A 19 -26.57 20.07 3.94
CA ARG A 19 -25.13 20.13 4.29
C ARG A 19 -24.75 19.03 5.27
N ALA A 20 -25.53 18.86 6.33
CA ALA A 20 -25.29 17.82 7.33
C ALA A 20 -25.41 16.42 6.72
N PHE A 21 -26.39 16.22 5.84
CA PHE A 21 -26.58 14.94 5.15
C PHE A 21 -25.41 14.61 4.21
N TRP A 22 -24.96 15.55 3.38
CA TRP A 22 -23.81 15.35 2.50
C TRP A 22 -22.51 15.11 3.27
N SER A 23 -22.26 15.86 4.34
CA SER A 23 -21.11 15.62 5.22
C SER A 23 -21.12 14.21 5.80
N PHE A 24 -22.29 13.72 6.24
CA PHE A 24 -22.42 12.34 6.73
C PHE A 24 -22.14 11.29 5.64
N ILE A 25 -22.61 11.51 4.41
CA ILE A 25 -22.33 10.60 3.29
C ILE A 25 -20.83 10.58 2.96
N ILE A 26 -20.22 11.76 2.76
CA ILE A 26 -18.78 11.86 2.44
C ILE A 26 -17.95 11.21 3.54
N PHE A 27 -18.23 11.56 4.80
CA PHE A 27 -17.54 11.00 5.95
C PHE A 27 -17.73 9.48 6.05
N GLY A 28 -18.96 8.98 5.85
CA GLY A 28 -19.25 7.54 5.87
C GLY A 28 -18.52 6.77 4.78
N VAL A 29 -18.44 7.33 3.57
CA VAL A 29 -17.69 6.76 2.45
C VAL A 29 -16.19 6.74 2.76
N LEU A 30 -15.61 7.87 3.19
CA LEU A 30 -14.20 7.94 3.58
C LEU A 30 -13.89 6.94 4.71
N PHE A 31 -14.80 6.78 5.67
CA PHE A 31 -14.62 5.84 6.77
C PHE A 31 -14.66 4.39 6.26
N ALA A 32 -15.65 4.04 5.44
CA ALA A 32 -15.73 2.71 4.85
C ALA A 32 -14.49 2.37 4.01
N ILE A 33 -13.99 3.32 3.22
CA ILE A 33 -12.72 3.17 2.48
C ILE A 33 -11.55 2.97 3.45
N SER A 34 -11.48 3.76 4.52
CA SER A 34 -10.40 3.65 5.52
C SER A 34 -10.39 2.30 6.26
N LEU A 35 -11.53 1.61 6.41
CA LEU A 35 -11.56 0.26 7.00
C LEU A 35 -10.73 -0.73 6.18
N CYS A 36 -10.68 -0.53 4.86
CA CYS A 36 -9.86 -1.31 3.94
C CYS A 36 -8.44 -0.71 3.76
N ALA A 37 -7.92 0.05 4.73
CA ALA A 37 -6.63 0.73 4.62
C ALA A 37 -5.49 -0.20 4.16
N GLU A 38 -5.42 -1.43 4.68
CA GLU A 38 -4.35 -2.37 4.34
C GLU A 38 -4.31 -2.73 2.84
N PHE A 39 -5.42 -2.60 2.10
CA PHE A 39 -5.48 -2.86 0.66
C PHE A 39 -5.23 -1.62 -0.20
N ILE A 40 -5.34 -0.43 0.41
CA ILE A 40 -5.24 0.86 -0.28
C ILE A 40 -3.85 1.45 -0.07
N ALA A 41 -3.34 1.36 1.16
CA ALA A 41 -2.07 1.90 1.61
C ALA A 41 -1.31 0.80 2.35
N ASN A 42 -0.29 0.20 1.73
CA ASN A 42 0.53 -0.83 2.36
C ASN A 42 1.92 -0.90 1.73
N ASP A 43 2.92 -1.25 2.52
CA ASP A 43 4.29 -1.50 2.03
C ASP A 43 4.51 -2.93 1.55
N LYS A 44 3.47 -3.76 1.61
CA LYS A 44 3.44 -5.10 1.02
C LYS A 44 2.55 -5.12 -0.23
N PRO A 45 2.95 -5.83 -1.30
CA PRO A 45 2.09 -6.07 -2.44
C PRO A 45 0.91 -6.98 -2.02
N ILE A 46 -0.21 -6.81 -2.70
CA ILE A 46 -1.42 -7.61 -2.51
C ILE A 46 -1.17 -9.05 -2.97
N LEU A 47 -0.52 -9.19 -4.13
CA LEU A 47 -0.25 -10.47 -4.79
C LEU A 47 1.11 -10.42 -5.48
N VAL A 48 1.87 -11.50 -5.38
CA VAL A 48 3.16 -11.70 -6.05
C VAL A 48 3.09 -13.01 -6.82
N LYS A 49 3.56 -13.00 -8.07
CA LYS A 49 3.84 -14.22 -8.83
C LYS A 49 5.35 -14.40 -8.89
N TYR A 50 5.85 -15.56 -8.48
CA TYR A 50 7.26 -15.90 -8.53
C TYR A 50 7.42 -17.39 -8.84
N ARG A 51 8.23 -17.71 -9.86
CA ARG A 51 8.45 -19.08 -10.37
C ARG A 51 7.18 -19.92 -10.56
N GLY A 52 6.17 -19.32 -11.19
CA GLY A 52 4.86 -19.95 -11.42
C GLY A 52 3.92 -20.04 -10.21
N GLU A 53 4.40 -19.75 -9.00
CA GLU A 53 3.59 -19.76 -7.77
C GLU A 53 3.06 -18.37 -7.40
N TYR A 54 1.91 -18.36 -6.71
CA TYR A 54 1.26 -17.15 -6.22
C TYR A 54 1.42 -16.99 -4.71
N PHE A 55 1.70 -15.77 -4.29
CA PHE A 55 1.95 -15.41 -2.91
C PHE A 55 1.16 -14.17 -2.51
N THR A 56 0.67 -14.10 -1.28
CA THR A 56 -0.15 -12.98 -0.78
C THR A 56 0.51 -12.28 0.41
N PRO A 57 1.54 -11.44 0.19
CA PRO A 57 2.33 -10.83 1.28
C PRO A 57 1.53 -9.96 2.25
N ILE A 58 0.41 -9.39 1.81
CA ILE A 58 -0.50 -8.65 2.67
C ILE A 58 -1.06 -9.50 3.84
N PHE A 59 -1.16 -10.82 3.68
CA PHE A 59 -1.72 -11.73 4.70
C PHE A 59 -0.68 -12.63 5.38
N ASN A 60 0.49 -12.80 4.77
CA ASN A 60 1.45 -13.82 5.18
C ASN A 60 2.87 -13.24 5.24
N PHE A 61 3.62 -13.64 6.27
CA PHE A 61 5.04 -13.37 6.35
C PHE A 61 5.80 -14.25 5.36
N TYR A 62 6.74 -13.63 4.63
CA TYR A 62 7.60 -14.36 3.72
C TYR A 62 9.04 -13.82 3.79
N PRO A 63 10.02 -14.70 4.02
CA PRO A 63 11.41 -14.28 4.07
C PRO A 63 11.93 -13.94 2.67
N GLU A 64 12.94 -13.08 2.60
CA GLU A 64 13.58 -12.70 1.34
C GLU A 64 14.21 -13.90 0.62
N THR A 65 14.76 -14.86 1.37
CA THR A 65 15.27 -16.13 0.83
C THR A 65 14.28 -16.89 -0.03
N ARG A 66 12.98 -16.68 0.18
CA ARG A 66 11.95 -17.33 -0.63
C ARG A 66 11.92 -16.79 -2.07
N PHE A 67 12.42 -15.59 -2.31
CA PHE A 67 12.50 -14.96 -3.64
C PHE A 67 13.90 -15.02 -4.26
N GLY A 68 14.84 -15.72 -3.63
CA GLY A 68 16.23 -15.83 -4.09
C GLY A 68 17.20 -14.85 -3.41
N GLY A 69 16.75 -14.14 -2.36
CA GLY A 69 17.63 -13.33 -1.52
C GLY A 69 18.39 -14.14 -0.47
N ASP A 70 19.18 -13.45 0.38
CA ASP A 70 19.98 -14.09 1.42
C ASP A 70 19.40 -13.93 2.83
N PHE A 71 18.49 -12.97 3.02
CA PHE A 71 17.97 -12.63 4.33
C PHE A 71 16.79 -13.49 4.76
N LYS A 72 16.85 -14.03 5.98
CA LYS A 72 15.76 -14.79 6.62
C LYS A 72 14.68 -13.89 7.25
N THR A 73 14.82 -12.58 7.11
CA THR A 73 13.85 -11.57 7.57
C THR A 73 12.77 -11.37 6.52
N GLU A 74 11.67 -10.70 6.90
CA GLU A 74 10.62 -10.36 5.96
C GLU A 74 11.19 -9.61 4.74
N ALA A 75 10.79 -10.05 3.54
CA ALA A 75 11.23 -9.42 2.32
C ALA A 75 10.78 -7.95 2.27
N VAL A 76 11.72 -7.04 2.02
CA VAL A 76 11.42 -5.63 1.80
C VAL A 76 11.01 -5.45 0.35
N TYR A 77 9.74 -5.70 0.03
CA TYR A 77 9.25 -5.72 -1.37
C TYR A 77 9.47 -4.44 -2.16
N ARG A 78 9.68 -3.31 -1.48
CA ARG A 78 9.97 -2.02 -2.12
C ARG A 78 11.41 -1.91 -2.60
N ASP A 79 12.31 -2.74 -2.10
CA ASP A 79 13.72 -2.72 -2.45
C ASP A 79 13.90 -3.11 -3.93
N PRO A 80 14.67 -2.35 -4.73
CA PRO A 80 14.89 -2.66 -6.14
C PRO A 80 15.40 -4.09 -6.37
N GLU A 81 16.27 -4.57 -5.50
CA GLU A 81 16.87 -5.90 -5.51
C GLU A 81 15.80 -6.97 -5.32
N VAL A 82 14.93 -6.83 -4.31
CA VAL A 82 13.82 -7.77 -4.06
C VAL A 82 12.81 -7.74 -5.21
N GLN A 83 12.52 -6.57 -5.78
CA GLN A 83 11.65 -6.48 -6.96
C GLN A 83 12.26 -7.15 -8.18
N CYS A 84 13.57 -6.94 -8.40
CA CYS A 84 14.31 -7.57 -9.48
C CYS A 84 14.31 -9.09 -9.31
N LEU A 85 14.63 -9.60 -8.12
CA LEU A 85 14.59 -11.02 -7.80
C LEU A 85 13.21 -11.62 -8.07
N ILE A 86 12.14 -10.94 -7.68
CA ILE A 86 10.77 -11.41 -7.95
C ILE A 86 10.48 -11.44 -9.45
N LYS A 87 10.80 -10.37 -10.18
CA LYS A 87 10.51 -10.25 -11.62
C LYS A 87 11.37 -11.19 -12.47
N SER A 88 12.62 -11.42 -12.08
CA SER A 88 13.58 -12.25 -12.80
C SER A 88 13.48 -13.74 -12.45
N GLY A 89 12.75 -14.10 -11.39
CA GLY A 89 12.73 -15.48 -10.91
C GLY A 89 13.95 -15.84 -10.07
N GLY A 90 14.62 -14.87 -9.45
CA GLY A 90 15.70 -15.07 -8.48
C GLY A 90 17.11 -15.04 -9.09
N VAL A 91 17.32 -14.20 -10.11
CA VAL A 91 18.64 -14.01 -10.73
C VAL A 91 19.58 -13.29 -9.77
N ILE A 92 20.79 -13.82 -9.59
CA ILE A 92 21.79 -13.31 -8.64
C ILE A 92 22.27 -11.90 -9.01
N ASP A 93 22.42 -11.60 -10.31
CA ASP A 93 22.89 -10.29 -10.79
C ASP A 93 21.99 -9.11 -10.38
N CYS A 94 20.78 -9.39 -9.87
CA CYS A 94 19.92 -8.39 -9.25
C CYS A 94 20.56 -7.66 -8.05
N PHE A 95 21.59 -8.22 -7.40
CA PHE A 95 22.30 -7.53 -6.32
C PHE A 95 23.24 -6.42 -6.83
N ASP A 96 23.67 -6.50 -8.09
CA ASP A 96 24.63 -5.55 -8.66
C ASP A 96 23.93 -4.54 -9.58
N ILE A 97 23.00 -5.01 -10.42
CA ILE A 97 22.35 -4.21 -11.48
C ILE A 97 20.82 -4.42 -11.53
N PRO A 98 20.09 -4.20 -10.41
CA PRO A 98 18.65 -4.48 -10.36
C PRO A 98 17.83 -3.66 -11.36
N TYR A 99 18.21 -2.41 -11.59
CA TYR A 99 17.50 -1.52 -12.49
C TYR A 99 17.64 -1.95 -13.96
N ASP A 100 18.86 -2.26 -14.41
CA ASP A 100 19.11 -2.67 -15.79
C ASP A 100 18.36 -3.97 -16.13
N ILE A 101 18.39 -4.97 -15.24
CA ILE A 101 17.66 -6.22 -15.43
C ILE A 101 16.15 -5.99 -15.48
N MET A 102 15.60 -5.17 -14.57
CA MET A 102 14.17 -4.87 -14.58
C MET A 102 13.74 -4.14 -15.86
N ASP A 103 14.58 -3.25 -16.38
CA ASP A 103 14.33 -2.54 -17.64
C ASP A 103 14.37 -3.52 -18.83
N GLU A 104 15.35 -4.42 -18.89
CA GLU A 104 15.43 -5.47 -19.92
C GLU A 104 14.24 -6.46 -19.88
N ILE A 105 13.80 -6.86 -18.67
CA ILE A 105 12.61 -7.69 -18.50
C ILE A 105 11.37 -6.95 -19.03
N SER A 106 11.23 -5.66 -18.69
CA SER A 106 10.09 -4.86 -19.15
C SER A 106 10.09 -4.64 -20.67
N ALA A 107 11.27 -4.64 -21.28
CA ALA A 107 11.45 -4.58 -22.73
C ALA A 107 11.27 -5.95 -23.43
N GLY A 108 11.17 -7.04 -22.66
CA GLY A 108 11.08 -8.40 -23.17
C GLY A 108 12.38 -8.92 -23.81
N SER A 109 13.51 -8.28 -23.52
CA SER A 109 14.83 -8.64 -24.09
C SER A 109 15.69 -9.50 -23.18
N TYR A 110 15.30 -9.66 -21.91
CA TYR A 110 16.06 -10.44 -20.94
C TYR A 110 15.98 -11.94 -21.25
N SER A 111 17.13 -12.63 -21.34
CA SER A 111 17.20 -14.07 -21.66
C SER A 111 18.25 -14.80 -20.80
N GLY A 112 18.04 -14.81 -19.48
CA GLY A 112 18.84 -15.61 -18.53
C GLY A 112 18.46 -17.10 -18.55
N ALA A 113 19.41 -17.99 -18.23
CA ALA A 113 19.20 -19.44 -18.23
C ALA A 113 18.13 -19.92 -17.23
N ASP A 114 18.01 -19.24 -16.08
CA ASP A 114 17.04 -19.53 -15.02
C ASP A 114 15.95 -18.44 -14.91
N PHE A 115 15.72 -17.70 -15.99
CA PHE A 115 14.74 -16.63 -16.01
C PHE A 115 13.30 -17.17 -16.00
N GLU A 116 12.55 -16.82 -14.97
CA GLU A 116 11.10 -17.03 -14.91
C GLU A 116 10.39 -15.72 -14.53
N GLU A 117 9.64 -15.18 -15.49
CA GLU A 117 9.00 -13.87 -15.31
C GLU A 117 7.94 -13.88 -14.18
N GLY A 118 8.23 -13.07 -13.15
CA GLY A 118 7.34 -12.78 -12.04
C GLY A 118 6.81 -11.35 -12.04
N TRP A 119 5.90 -11.05 -11.12
CA TRP A 119 5.34 -9.71 -10.98
C TRP A 119 4.80 -9.44 -9.57
N LEU A 120 4.61 -8.15 -9.28
CA LEU A 120 4.04 -7.65 -8.03
C LEU A 120 2.81 -6.79 -8.33
N MET A 121 1.72 -7.04 -7.61
CA MET A 121 0.53 -6.20 -7.63
C MET A 121 0.48 -5.36 -6.37
N TRP A 122 0.73 -4.06 -6.50
CA TRP A 122 0.79 -3.12 -5.38
C TRP A 122 -0.57 -2.49 -5.06
N PRO A 123 -0.81 -2.11 -3.79
CA PRO A 123 -1.83 -1.12 -3.44
C PRO A 123 -1.64 0.21 -4.18
N LEU A 124 -2.68 1.04 -4.20
CA LEU A 124 -2.62 2.38 -4.80
C LEU A 124 -1.56 3.27 -4.15
N ILE A 125 -1.38 3.13 -2.85
CA ILE A 125 -0.34 3.81 -2.07
C ILE A 125 0.59 2.72 -1.55
N PRO A 126 1.80 2.54 -2.12
CA PRO A 126 2.70 1.45 -1.72
C PRO A 126 3.41 1.73 -0.38
N TYR A 127 2.75 2.41 0.57
CA TYR A 127 3.29 2.79 1.87
C TYR A 127 2.32 2.45 3.00
N SER A 128 2.83 1.86 4.07
CA SER A 128 2.13 1.77 5.35
C SER A 128 2.39 3.02 6.20
N TYR A 129 1.71 3.15 7.33
CA TYR A 129 1.76 4.32 8.22
C TYR A 129 3.14 4.61 8.81
N ASN A 130 4.03 3.61 8.86
CA ASN A 130 5.37 3.69 9.44
C ASN A 130 6.49 3.50 8.40
N THR A 131 6.15 3.24 7.14
CA THR A 131 7.13 2.98 6.07
C THR A 131 7.93 4.25 5.76
N PRO A 132 9.26 4.21 5.85
CA PRO A 132 10.10 5.34 5.45
C PRO A 132 10.06 5.53 3.92
N VAL A 133 10.00 6.78 3.49
CA VAL A 133 10.09 7.18 2.09
C VAL A 133 11.56 7.42 1.75
N ASP A 134 12.10 6.56 0.90
CA ASP A 134 13.43 6.76 0.36
C ASP A 134 13.39 7.65 -0.90
N ARG A 135 13.52 8.95 -0.64
CA ARG A 135 13.52 10.01 -1.65
C ARG A 135 14.60 11.05 -1.31
N PRO A 136 15.37 11.54 -2.31
CA PRO A 136 16.33 12.62 -2.11
C PRO A 136 15.69 13.90 -1.54
N GLY A 137 16.44 14.59 -0.68
CA GLY A 137 16.01 15.84 -0.03
C GLY A 137 15.82 15.71 1.49
N ALA A 138 15.69 16.86 2.15
CA ALA A 138 15.45 16.95 3.59
C ALA A 138 13.95 16.84 3.91
N ALA A 139 13.60 16.19 5.03
CA ALA A 139 12.23 16.18 5.52
C ALA A 139 11.84 17.56 6.08
N PRO A 140 10.54 17.94 6.01
CA PRO A 140 9.47 17.30 5.26
C PRO A 140 9.61 17.58 3.76
N LEU A 141 9.27 16.59 2.94
CA LEU A 141 9.37 16.69 1.49
C LEU A 141 8.01 17.09 0.87
N PRO A 142 7.99 17.93 -0.18
CA PRO A 142 6.73 18.40 -0.78
C PRO A 142 5.96 17.27 -1.48
N PRO A 143 4.64 17.48 -1.73
CA PRO A 143 3.81 16.58 -2.53
C PRO A 143 4.36 16.30 -3.93
N ASN A 144 4.25 15.05 -4.39
CA ASN A 144 4.56 14.64 -5.75
C ASN A 144 3.71 13.41 -6.17
N SER A 145 4.01 12.82 -7.33
CA SER A 145 3.30 11.62 -7.82
C SER A 145 3.51 10.37 -6.97
N GLN A 146 4.61 10.28 -6.21
CA GLN A 146 4.93 9.16 -5.33
C GLN A 146 4.28 9.30 -3.95
N ASN A 147 4.24 10.51 -3.40
CA ASN A 147 3.66 10.88 -2.12
C ASN A 147 2.70 12.06 -2.35
N LEU A 148 1.41 11.76 -2.58
CA LEU A 148 0.40 12.74 -3.00
C LEU A 148 0.20 13.91 -2.03
N LEU A 149 0.49 13.72 -0.74
CA LEU A 149 0.43 14.76 0.29
C LEU A 149 1.80 15.12 0.88
N GLY A 150 2.90 14.62 0.27
CA GLY A 150 4.26 14.81 0.75
C GLY A 150 4.63 13.87 1.89
N THR A 151 5.70 14.20 2.61
CA THR A 151 6.16 13.43 3.77
C THR A 151 6.10 14.24 5.06
N ASP A 152 6.04 13.54 6.19
CA ASP A 152 6.23 14.15 7.50
C ASP A 152 7.73 14.48 7.77
N ASP A 153 8.00 15.00 8.97
CA ASP A 153 9.32 15.35 9.49
C ASP A 153 10.26 14.14 9.68
N THR A 154 9.71 12.93 9.65
CA THR A 154 10.44 11.64 9.71
C THR A 154 10.52 10.92 8.37
N LYS A 155 10.22 11.60 7.25
CA LYS A 155 10.14 11.03 5.89
C LYS A 155 9.12 9.90 5.74
N ARG A 156 7.96 9.94 6.39
CA ARG A 156 6.87 8.97 6.13
C ARG A 156 5.79 9.56 5.24
N ASP A 157 5.09 8.73 4.47
CA ASP A 157 4.01 9.18 3.60
C ASP A 157 2.83 9.75 4.40
N VAL A 158 2.47 11.01 4.13
CA VAL A 158 1.40 11.71 4.87
C VAL A 158 0.02 11.13 4.55
N LEU A 159 -0.23 10.74 3.31
CA LEU A 159 -1.55 10.25 2.89
C LEU A 159 -1.86 8.89 3.53
N ALA A 160 -0.90 7.96 3.51
CA ALA A 160 -1.02 6.69 4.23
C ALA A 160 -1.33 6.96 5.71
N ARG A 161 -0.55 7.82 6.37
CA ARG A 161 -0.75 8.15 7.79
C ARG A 161 -2.13 8.74 8.08
N VAL A 162 -2.65 9.61 7.21
CA VAL A 162 -4.01 10.15 7.33
C VAL A 162 -5.06 9.06 7.22
N ILE A 163 -4.94 8.13 6.26
CA ILE A 163 -5.89 7.01 6.09
C ILE A 163 -5.92 6.13 7.35
N TYR A 164 -4.75 5.70 7.82
CA TYR A 164 -4.62 4.85 9.01
C TYR A 164 -5.06 5.58 10.29
N GLY A 165 -4.65 6.83 10.47
CA GLY A 165 -5.00 7.66 11.62
C GLY A 165 -6.50 7.93 11.68
N PHE A 166 -7.11 8.28 10.54
CA PHE A 166 -8.55 8.47 10.43
C PHE A 166 -9.34 7.21 10.80
N ARG A 167 -8.94 6.05 10.26
CA ARG A 167 -9.53 4.75 10.63
C ARG A 167 -9.52 4.54 12.15
N LEU A 168 -8.35 4.72 12.77
CA LEU A 168 -8.16 4.49 14.21
C LEU A 168 -8.99 5.47 15.05
N SER A 169 -8.97 6.76 14.73
CA SER A 169 -9.73 7.79 15.44
C SER A 169 -11.24 7.52 15.41
N ILE A 170 -11.79 7.12 14.26
CA ILE A 170 -13.22 6.87 14.13
C ILE A 170 -13.63 5.55 14.79
N LEU A 171 -12.83 4.49 14.65
CA LEU A 171 -13.08 3.24 15.38
C LEU A 171 -13.11 3.47 16.89
N PHE A 172 -12.16 4.25 17.42
CA PHE A 172 -12.15 4.61 18.83
C PHE A 172 -13.35 5.46 19.26
N THR A 173 -13.92 6.26 18.36
CA THR A 173 -15.10 7.09 18.66
C THR A 173 -16.39 6.26 18.69
N ILE A 174 -16.45 5.16 17.93
CA ILE A 174 -17.65 4.33 17.79
C ILE A 174 -17.71 3.21 18.84
N LEU A 175 -16.57 2.68 19.26
CA LEU A 175 -16.44 1.62 20.28
C LEU A 175 -16.56 2.18 21.70
#